data_AF-A0A8T5JUH6-F1
#
_entry.id   AF-A0A8T5JUH6-F1
#
_cell.length_a   1.000
_cell.length_b   1.000
_cell.length_c   1.000
_cell.angle_alpha   90.00
_cell.angle_beta   90.00
_cell.angle_gamma   90.00
#
_symmetry.space_group_name_H-M   'P 1'
#
loop_
_entity.id
_entity.type
_entity.pdbx_description
1 polymer ?
#
loop_
_entity_poly.entity_id
_entity_poly.type
_entity_poly.pdbx_seq_one_letter_code
_entity_poly.pdbx_strand_id
1 'polypeptide(L)'
;MGKMRKHFSQLQQDLGKMRRQFSQSLQGLGKIKLNQKGVFFSIVSVLIIVLFMTMTQLASDISSKESEIEVTRTRIKVLNSLIKDMEENYFEKMIYVSGKNSMKGLSKYYYDENWDIDKTLFKAMEDTIDDGILIDKFGSPIDLIATGYMKKKYTSNELIQNISELLEDMGIVVKKLEINITTGNISQENPWFIVIEADAIYDLRDKDGIVSWRGTSTKSVNISVIGLYAYDYEGRSRGNDQKITADWVVDEPSYYTENSMLTKLGEDRRQINPAGVTTIKEHGLGLCSPDYEVGLEDHTCKNDTQGDHG
;
A
#
# COMPACT_ATOMS: atom_id res chain seq x y z
N MET A 1 40.05 10.22 -2.15
CA MET A 1 41.02 9.22 -1.65
C MET A 1 42.10 9.74 -0.68
N GLY A 2 42.43 11.04 -0.63
CA GLY A 2 43.51 11.55 0.24
C GLY A 2 43.25 11.53 1.76
N LYS A 3 41.99 11.55 2.21
CA LYS A 3 41.62 11.61 3.65
C LYS A 3 41.87 10.29 4.39
N MET A 4 41.70 9.14 3.73
CA MET A 4 41.99 7.82 4.32
C MET A 4 43.50 7.56 4.51
N ARG A 5 44.36 8.04 3.59
CA ARG A 5 45.82 7.88 3.73
C ARG A 5 46.38 8.60 4.96
N LYS A 6 45.85 9.78 5.29
CA LYS A 6 46.26 10.52 6.50
C LYS A 6 45.89 9.78 7.79
N HIS A 7 44.69 9.19 7.85
CA HIS A 7 44.25 8.41 9.01
C HIS A 7 45.10 7.17 9.26
N PHE A 8 45.49 6.47 8.18
CA PHE A 8 46.33 5.28 8.28
C PHE A 8 47.75 5.61 8.74
N SER A 9 48.32 6.73 8.26
CA SER A 9 49.63 7.21 8.71
C SER A 9 49.63 7.60 10.18
N GLN A 10 48.55 8.22 10.67
CA GLN A 10 48.41 8.60 12.08
C GLN A 10 48.38 7.36 12.99
N LEU A 11 47.61 6.34 12.61
CA LEU A 11 47.51 5.07 13.33
C LEU A 11 48.85 4.34 13.43
N GLN A 12 49.65 4.32 12.36
CA GLN A 12 50.99 3.71 12.42
C GLN A 12 51.94 4.47 13.35
N GLN A 13 51.82 5.79 13.41
CA GLN A 13 52.65 6.61 14.29
C GLN A 13 52.28 6.42 15.77
N ASP A 14 50.98 6.30 16.07
CA ASP A 14 50.50 6.05 17.43
C ASP A 14 50.79 4.64 17.91
N LEU A 15 50.69 3.62 17.04
CA LEU A 15 51.16 2.27 17.33
C LEU A 15 52.66 2.22 17.62
N GLY A 16 53.46 3.01 16.88
CA GLY A 16 54.89 3.17 17.13
C GLY A 16 55.20 3.79 18.50
N LYS A 17 54.44 4.80 18.92
CA LYS A 17 54.59 5.43 20.24
C LYS A 17 54.18 4.48 21.37
N MET A 18 53.05 3.78 21.23
CA MET A 18 52.61 2.78 22.20
C MET A 18 53.64 1.67 22.37
N ARG A 19 54.24 1.17 21.28
CA ARG A 19 55.28 0.13 21.35
C ARG A 19 56.50 0.59 22.15
N ARG A 20 56.91 1.86 22.00
CA ARG A 20 58.06 2.42 22.75
C ARG A 20 57.73 2.60 24.23
N GLN A 21 56.54 3.09 24.57
CA GLN A 21 56.12 3.21 25.97
C GLN A 21 56.00 1.85 26.65
N PHE A 22 55.47 0.85 25.95
CA PHE A 22 55.37 -0.52 26.46
C PHE A 22 56.76 -1.16 26.64
N SER A 23 57.71 -0.88 25.74
CA SER A 23 59.09 -1.35 25.91
C SER A 23 59.79 -0.70 27.12
N GLN A 24 59.52 0.58 27.40
CA GLN A 24 60.10 1.28 28.55
C GLN A 24 59.50 0.82 29.88
N SER A 25 58.19 0.52 29.92
CA SER A 25 57.57 -0.05 31.12
C SER A 25 58.09 -1.46 31.44
N LEU A 26 58.41 -2.26 30.43
CA LEU A 26 58.98 -3.60 30.62
C LEU A 26 60.44 -3.58 31.11
N GLN A 27 61.23 -2.57 30.74
CA GLN A 27 62.64 -2.46 31.19
C GLN A 27 62.75 -2.10 32.68
N GLY A 28 61.74 -1.44 33.27
CA GLY A 28 61.68 -1.17 34.71
C GLY A 28 61.43 -2.41 35.59
N LEU A 29 60.96 -3.53 35.00
CA LEU A 29 60.62 -4.76 35.72
C LEU A 29 61.79 -5.76 35.85
N GLY A 30 62.95 -5.48 35.24
CA GLY A 30 64.07 -6.43 35.07
C GLY A 30 64.85 -6.85 36.33
N LYS A 31 64.47 -6.41 37.53
CA LYS A 31 65.14 -6.80 38.79
C LYS A 31 64.20 -7.34 39.87
N ILE A 32 62.96 -7.67 39.54
CA ILE A 32 62.09 -8.41 40.44
C ILE A 32 62.31 -9.90 40.15
N LYS A 33 62.76 -10.66 41.14
CA LYS A 33 62.86 -12.13 41.08
C LYS A 33 61.42 -12.68 41.05
N LEU A 34 60.78 -12.56 39.90
CA LEU A 34 59.39 -12.94 39.69
C LEU A 34 59.27 -14.45 39.86
N ASN A 35 58.52 -14.85 40.88
CA ASN A 35 58.17 -16.23 41.11
C ASN A 35 57.46 -16.75 39.85
N GLN A 36 58.04 -17.75 39.17
CA GLN A 36 57.55 -18.24 37.86
C GLN A 36 56.06 -18.60 37.89
N LYS A 37 55.55 -18.99 39.07
CA LYS A 37 54.14 -19.26 39.32
C LYS A 37 53.25 -18.01 39.20
N GLY A 38 53.73 -16.84 39.63
CA GLY A 38 52.98 -15.58 39.56
C GLY A 38 52.81 -15.05 38.14
N VAL A 39 53.84 -15.20 37.30
CA VAL A 39 53.77 -14.80 35.88
C VAL A 39 52.78 -15.68 35.11
N PHE A 40 52.78 -16.99 35.37
CA PHE A 40 51.80 -17.91 34.79
C PHE A 40 50.36 -17.54 35.18
N PHE A 41 50.10 -17.27 36.46
CA PHE A 41 48.79 -16.82 36.93
C PHE A 41 48.33 -15.51 36.28
N SER A 42 49.26 -14.57 36.08
CA SER A 42 48.97 -13.28 35.43
C SER A 42 48.57 -13.47 33.97
N ILE A 43 49.30 -14.31 33.23
CA ILE A 43 49.01 -14.62 31.82
C ILE A 43 47.68 -15.35 31.69
N VAL A 44 47.42 -16.34 32.54
CA VAL A 44 46.15 -17.08 32.55
C VAL A 44 44.97 -16.15 32.88
N SER A 45 45.12 -15.24 33.83
CA SER A 45 44.08 -14.28 34.18
C SER A 45 43.75 -13.33 33.03
N VAL A 46 44.77 -12.79 32.35
CA VAL A 46 44.56 -11.95 31.16
C VAL A 46 43.88 -12.74 30.04
N LEU A 47 44.29 -13.99 29.83
CA LEU A 47 43.73 -14.85 28.80
C LEU A 47 42.25 -15.17 29.07
N ILE A 48 41.88 -15.41 30.34
CA ILE A 48 40.48 -15.60 30.75
C ILE A 48 39.66 -14.33 30.49
N ILE A 49 40.19 -13.14 30.80
CA ILE A 49 39.48 -11.87 30.57
C ILE A 49 39.25 -11.63 29.07
N VAL A 50 40.26 -11.86 28.23
CA VAL A 50 40.13 -11.73 26.77
C VAL A 50 39.09 -12.72 26.25
N LEU A 51 39.14 -13.97 26.70
CA LEU A 51 38.20 -15.01 26.28
C LEU A 51 36.76 -14.66 26.67
N PHE A 52 36.57 -14.13 27.89
CA PHE A 52 35.27 -13.65 28.36
C PHE A 52 34.75 -12.47 27.54
N MET A 53 35.60 -11.47 27.25
CA MET A 53 35.23 -10.34 26.37
C MET A 53 34.84 -10.79 24.96
N THR A 54 35.56 -11.76 24.38
CA THR A 54 35.22 -12.27 23.05
C THR A 54 33.90 -13.04 23.05
N MET A 55 33.64 -13.83 24.10
CA MET A 55 32.36 -14.56 24.25
C MET A 55 31.17 -13.62 24.42
N THR A 56 31.30 -12.54 25.20
CA THR A 56 30.21 -11.58 25.39
C THR A 56 29.92 -10.77 24.13
N GLN A 57 30.95 -10.40 23.36
CA GLN A 57 30.78 -9.75 22.06
C GLN A 57 30.09 -10.67 21.05
N LEU A 58 30.51 -11.93 20.94
CA LEU A 58 29.88 -12.91 20.05
C LEU A 58 28.41 -13.16 20.43
N ALA A 59 28.10 -13.27 21.72
CA ALA A 59 26.72 -13.43 22.18
C ALA A 59 25.84 -12.22 21.85
N SER A 60 26.37 -11.00 22.00
CA SER A 60 25.68 -9.76 21.62
C SER A 60 25.40 -9.70 20.11
N ASP A 61 26.40 -10.05 19.29
CA ASP A 61 26.26 -10.05 17.83
C ASP A 61 25.23 -11.08 17.36
N ILE A 62 25.19 -12.27 17.97
CA ILE A 62 24.19 -13.31 17.66
C ILE A 62 22.78 -12.84 18.04
N SER A 63 22.60 -12.29 19.24
CA SER A 63 21.30 -11.77 19.69
C SER A 63 20.79 -10.63 18.80
N SER A 64 21.67 -9.72 18.38
CA SER A 64 21.31 -8.65 17.44
C SER A 64 20.86 -9.21 16.08
N LYS A 65 21.55 -10.22 15.54
CA LYS A 65 21.19 -10.86 14.27
C LYS A 65 19.89 -11.65 14.36
N GLU A 66 19.63 -12.32 15.48
CA GLU A 66 18.35 -13.00 15.70
C GLU A 66 17.19 -12.00 15.69
N SER A 67 17.37 -10.83 16.32
CA SER A 67 16.37 -9.76 16.29
C SER A 67 16.13 -9.18 14.88
N GLU A 68 17.18 -8.98 14.09
CA GLU A 68 17.06 -8.52 12.69
C GLU A 68 16.35 -9.54 11.81
N ILE A 69 16.66 -10.83 11.99
CA ILE A 69 16.00 -11.93 11.27
C ILE A 69 14.52 -12.01 11.64
N GLU A 70 14.18 -11.86 12.92
CA GLU A 70 12.79 -11.89 13.40
C GLU A 70 11.97 -10.70 12.89
N VAL A 71 12.55 -9.49 12.91
CA VAL A 71 11.93 -8.29 12.32
C VAL A 71 11.70 -8.48 10.83
N THR A 72 12.69 -9.01 10.11
CA THR A 72 12.57 -9.27 8.66
C THR A 72 11.48 -10.30 8.36
N ARG A 73 11.40 -11.39 9.12
CA ARG A 73 10.33 -12.39 8.98
C ARG A 73 8.94 -11.79 9.21
N THR A 74 8.82 -10.94 10.24
CA THR A 74 7.55 -10.27 10.55
C THR A 74 7.14 -9.34 9.40
N ARG A 75 8.07 -8.54 8.86
CA ARG A 75 7.82 -7.69 7.69
C ARG A 75 7.36 -8.50 6.48
N ILE A 76 8.06 -9.59 6.15
CA ILE A 76 7.68 -10.49 5.06
C ILE A 76 6.27 -11.05 5.27
N LYS A 77 5.92 -11.47 6.50
CA LYS A 77 4.59 -11.99 6.81
C LYS A 77 3.50 -10.93 6.62
N VAL A 78 3.71 -9.71 7.12
CA VAL A 78 2.76 -8.60 6.95
C VAL A 78 2.59 -8.26 5.47
N LEU A 79 3.68 -8.18 4.72
CA LEU A 79 3.64 -7.84 3.29
C LEU A 79 3.01 -8.95 2.45
N ASN A 80 3.25 -10.22 2.77
CA ASN A 80 2.53 -11.33 2.14
C ASN A 80 1.03 -11.27 2.42
N SER A 81 0.63 -10.93 3.65
CA SER A 81 -0.79 -10.76 4.01
C SER A 81 -1.42 -9.59 3.24
N LEU A 82 -0.70 -8.47 3.17
CA LEU A 82 -1.10 -7.29 2.41
C LEU A 82 -1.29 -7.60 0.93
N ILE A 83 -0.31 -8.22 0.26
CA ILE A 83 -0.41 -8.62 -1.14
C ILE A 83 -1.59 -9.56 -1.36
N LYS A 84 -1.74 -10.56 -0.47
CA LYS A 84 -2.86 -11.48 -0.54
C LYS A 84 -4.20 -10.75 -0.44
N ASP A 85 -4.35 -9.80 0.49
CA ASP A 85 -5.57 -9.01 0.63
C ASP A 85 -5.80 -8.09 -0.58
N MET A 86 -4.73 -7.51 -1.15
CA MET A 86 -4.82 -6.74 -2.39
C MET A 86 -5.36 -7.59 -3.55
N GLU A 87 -4.78 -8.78 -3.71
CA GLU A 87 -5.16 -9.73 -4.74
C GLU A 87 -6.54 -10.31 -4.51
N GLU A 88 -6.91 -10.71 -3.30
CA GLU A 88 -8.20 -11.37 -3.06
C GLU A 88 -9.37 -10.39 -3.01
N ASN A 89 -9.16 -9.16 -2.52
CA ASN A 89 -10.26 -8.25 -2.20
C ASN A 89 -10.18 -6.87 -2.87
N TYR A 90 -9.00 -6.22 -2.90
CA TYR A 90 -8.94 -4.81 -3.32
C TYR A 90 -8.99 -4.59 -4.82
N PHE A 91 -8.27 -5.40 -5.61
CA PHE A 91 -8.28 -5.22 -7.06
C PHE A 91 -9.69 -5.35 -7.62
N GLU A 92 -10.43 -6.37 -7.18
CA GLU A 92 -11.83 -6.55 -7.56
C GLU A 92 -12.68 -5.33 -7.16
N LYS A 93 -12.57 -4.87 -5.91
CA LYS A 93 -13.30 -3.68 -5.42
C LYS A 93 -12.98 -2.42 -6.21
N MET A 94 -11.72 -2.16 -6.54
CA MET A 94 -11.33 -0.99 -7.32
C MET A 94 -11.94 -1.01 -8.71
N ILE A 95 -11.90 -2.15 -9.39
CA ILE A 95 -12.49 -2.32 -10.72
C ILE A 95 -14.01 -2.15 -10.64
N TYR A 96 -14.66 -2.73 -9.63
CA TYR A 96 -16.10 -2.59 -9.42
C TYR A 96 -16.50 -1.12 -9.17
N VAL A 97 -15.85 -0.45 -8.23
CA VAL A 97 -16.19 0.94 -7.85
C VAL A 97 -15.96 1.89 -9.02
N SER A 98 -14.84 1.75 -9.72
CA SER A 98 -14.51 2.59 -10.87
C SER A 98 -15.38 2.31 -12.08
N GLY A 99 -15.63 1.04 -12.41
CA GLY A 99 -16.58 0.62 -13.43
C GLY A 99 -17.99 1.15 -13.16
N LYS A 100 -18.48 1.01 -11.92
CA LYS A 100 -19.82 1.46 -11.54
C LYS A 100 -19.96 2.97 -11.59
N ASN A 101 -18.98 3.71 -11.05
CA ASN A 101 -18.95 5.17 -11.11
C ASN A 101 -18.93 5.67 -12.57
N SER A 102 -18.20 4.99 -13.44
CA SER A 102 -18.13 5.29 -14.88
C SER A 102 -19.44 5.03 -15.59
N MET A 103 -20.06 3.86 -15.37
CA MET A 103 -21.38 3.54 -15.91
C MET A 103 -22.44 4.54 -15.45
N LYS A 104 -22.40 4.96 -14.19
CA LYS A 104 -23.28 6.00 -13.64
C LYS A 104 -23.08 7.34 -14.34
N GLY A 105 -21.83 7.80 -14.44
CA GLY A 105 -21.48 9.04 -15.12
C GLY A 105 -21.90 9.06 -16.58
N LEU A 106 -21.54 8.00 -17.30
CA LEU A 106 -21.94 7.79 -18.69
C LEU A 106 -23.46 7.79 -18.84
N SER A 107 -24.18 7.01 -18.03
CA SER A 107 -25.65 6.92 -18.13
C SER A 107 -26.33 8.29 -17.93
N LYS A 108 -25.83 9.10 -16.99
CA LYS A 108 -26.35 10.44 -16.73
C LYS A 108 -26.03 11.40 -17.87
N TYR A 109 -24.80 11.38 -18.38
CA TYR A 109 -24.40 12.16 -19.54
C TYR A 109 -25.25 11.81 -20.77
N TYR A 110 -25.49 10.52 -21.03
CA TYR A 110 -26.35 10.07 -22.13
C TYR A 110 -27.78 10.60 -22.00
N TYR A 111 -28.33 10.58 -20.78
CA TYR A 111 -29.66 11.10 -20.50
C TYR A 111 -29.76 12.61 -20.76
N ASP A 112 -28.78 13.38 -20.29
CA ASP A 112 -28.81 14.85 -20.40
C ASP A 112 -28.49 15.35 -21.83
N GLU A 113 -27.57 14.71 -22.56
CA GLU A 113 -27.09 15.17 -23.87
C GLU A 113 -27.71 14.44 -25.08
N ASN A 114 -28.57 13.43 -24.83
CA ASN A 114 -29.19 12.61 -25.88
C ASN A 114 -28.15 12.01 -26.86
N TRP A 115 -27.01 11.55 -26.33
CA TRP A 115 -25.92 10.96 -27.11
C TRP A 115 -26.22 9.50 -27.49
N ASP A 116 -25.93 9.13 -28.74
CA ASP A 116 -26.19 7.79 -29.30
C ASP A 116 -25.04 6.80 -28.93
N ILE A 117 -25.41 5.70 -28.26
CA ILE A 117 -24.50 4.77 -27.55
C ILE A 117 -23.93 3.68 -28.46
N ASP A 118 -24.57 3.40 -29.59
CA ASP A 118 -24.63 2.05 -30.16
C ASP A 118 -23.31 1.45 -30.69
N LYS A 119 -22.19 2.21 -30.71
CA LYS A 119 -20.90 1.71 -31.22
C LYS A 119 -19.67 2.01 -30.37
N THR A 120 -19.80 2.76 -29.28
CA THR A 120 -18.65 3.24 -28.51
C THR A 120 -18.78 3.02 -27.02
N LEU A 121 -19.82 2.35 -26.52
CA LEU A 121 -20.04 2.16 -25.08
C LEU A 121 -18.82 1.58 -24.35
N PHE A 122 -18.28 0.45 -24.82
CA PHE A 122 -17.16 -0.20 -24.14
C PHE A 122 -15.87 0.62 -24.20
N LYS A 123 -15.65 1.35 -25.30
CA LYS A 123 -14.51 2.26 -25.40
C LYS A 123 -14.68 3.48 -24.48
N ALA A 124 -15.89 4.04 -24.43
CA ALA A 124 -16.25 5.11 -23.51
C ALA A 124 -16.12 4.66 -22.05
N MET A 125 -16.47 3.41 -21.74
CA MET A 125 -16.25 2.84 -20.41
C MET A 125 -14.77 2.72 -20.08
N GLU A 126 -13.94 2.19 -20.99
CA GLU A 126 -12.47 2.15 -20.80
C GLU A 126 -11.92 3.54 -20.47
N ASP A 127 -12.22 4.55 -21.30
CA ASP A 127 -11.68 5.90 -21.14
C ASP A 127 -12.15 6.57 -19.82
N THR A 128 -13.40 6.29 -19.41
CA THR A 128 -13.98 6.89 -18.20
C THR A 128 -13.58 6.21 -16.90
N ILE A 129 -13.26 4.91 -16.93
CA ILE A 129 -12.82 4.17 -15.73
C ILE A 129 -11.53 4.74 -15.18
N ASP A 130 -10.59 5.08 -16.06
CA ASP A 130 -9.25 5.49 -15.64
C ASP A 130 -9.21 6.93 -15.13
N ASP A 131 -9.71 7.87 -15.93
CA ASP A 131 -9.57 9.30 -15.67
C ASP A 131 -10.91 10.05 -15.54
N GLY A 132 -12.04 9.37 -15.76
CA GLY A 132 -13.33 10.03 -15.88
C GLY A 132 -13.45 10.90 -17.13
N ILE A 133 -12.64 10.64 -18.16
CA ILE A 133 -12.67 11.37 -19.43
C ILE A 133 -13.42 10.54 -20.46
N LEU A 134 -14.40 11.16 -21.11
CA LEU A 134 -15.14 10.58 -22.22
C LEU A 134 -14.65 11.18 -23.54
N ILE A 135 -14.25 10.35 -24.50
CA ILE A 135 -14.04 10.81 -25.88
C ILE A 135 -15.36 10.73 -26.63
N ASP A 136 -15.89 11.90 -27.04
CA ASP A 136 -17.16 11.95 -27.77
C ASP A 136 -17.04 11.45 -29.22
N LYS A 137 -18.16 11.39 -29.93
CA LYS A 137 -18.21 10.97 -31.34
C LYS A 137 -17.40 11.84 -32.31
N PHE A 138 -16.98 13.04 -31.88
CA PHE A 138 -16.16 13.97 -32.65
C PHE A 138 -14.68 13.91 -32.25
N GLY A 139 -14.30 13.05 -31.29
CA GLY A 139 -12.95 12.95 -30.76
C GLY A 139 -12.61 14.02 -29.73
N SER A 140 -13.60 14.75 -29.22
CA SER A 140 -13.41 15.77 -28.20
C SER A 140 -13.43 15.13 -26.80
N PRO A 141 -12.45 15.41 -25.95
CA PRO A 141 -12.47 14.94 -24.57
C PRO A 141 -13.49 15.74 -23.75
N ILE A 142 -14.31 15.01 -22.99
CA ILE A 142 -15.30 15.54 -22.06
C ILE A 142 -14.93 15.04 -20.67
N ASP A 143 -14.65 15.96 -19.76
CA ASP A 143 -14.35 15.64 -18.38
C ASP A 143 -15.66 15.41 -17.60
N LEU A 144 -15.99 14.14 -17.34
CA LEU A 144 -17.19 13.75 -16.60
C LEU A 144 -17.11 14.13 -15.11
N ILE A 145 -15.89 14.36 -14.59
CA ILE A 145 -15.66 14.82 -13.22
C ILE A 145 -15.97 16.32 -13.12
N ALA A 146 -15.39 17.13 -14.02
CA ALA A 146 -15.59 18.58 -14.01
C ALA A 146 -17.05 18.98 -14.26
N THR A 147 -17.77 18.18 -15.03
CA THR A 147 -19.21 18.35 -15.30
C THR A 147 -20.11 17.83 -14.16
N GLY A 148 -19.55 17.12 -13.17
CA GLY A 148 -20.31 16.58 -12.04
C GLY A 148 -21.15 15.34 -12.37
N TYR A 149 -20.87 14.67 -13.49
CA TYR A 149 -21.43 13.36 -13.82
C TYR A 149 -20.76 12.23 -13.02
N MET A 150 -19.47 12.38 -12.71
CA MET A 150 -18.66 11.42 -11.96
C MET A 150 -17.96 12.08 -10.75
N LYS A 151 -17.65 11.27 -9.74
CA LYS A 151 -16.80 11.69 -8.62
C LYS A 151 -15.36 11.24 -8.87
N LYS A 152 -14.39 12.17 -8.79
CA LYS A 152 -12.94 11.92 -8.95
C LYS A 152 -12.42 10.79 -8.06
N LYS A 153 -12.84 10.77 -6.80
CA LYS A 153 -12.42 9.77 -5.79
C LYS A 153 -12.70 8.31 -6.12
N TYR A 154 -13.44 8.04 -7.19
CA TYR A 154 -13.82 6.70 -7.62
C TYR A 154 -13.30 6.33 -9.00
N THR A 155 -12.40 7.10 -9.62
CA THR A 155 -11.69 6.67 -10.83
C THR A 155 -10.56 5.71 -10.48
N SER A 156 -10.19 4.79 -11.39
CA SER A 156 -9.14 3.78 -11.13
C SER A 156 -7.81 4.44 -10.74
N ASN A 157 -7.41 5.51 -11.42
CA ASN A 157 -6.16 6.23 -11.15
C ASN A 157 -6.13 6.88 -9.77
N GLU A 158 -7.21 7.53 -9.35
CA GLU A 158 -7.31 8.11 -8.00
C GLU A 158 -7.30 7.04 -6.91
N LEU A 159 -7.97 5.90 -7.13
CA LEU A 159 -7.96 4.77 -6.19
C LEU A 159 -6.55 4.17 -6.06
N ILE A 160 -5.84 3.99 -7.18
CA ILE A 160 -4.44 3.56 -7.23
C ILE A 160 -3.54 4.54 -6.50
N GLN A 161 -3.72 5.85 -6.72
CA GLN A 161 -2.95 6.89 -6.05
C GLN A 161 -3.16 6.83 -4.53
N ASN A 162 -4.41 6.76 -4.07
CA ASN A 162 -4.73 6.66 -2.64
C ASN A 162 -4.11 5.41 -1.99
N ILE A 163 -4.15 4.27 -2.68
CA ILE A 163 -3.49 3.05 -2.19
C ILE A 163 -1.97 3.23 -2.17
N SER A 164 -1.40 3.87 -3.20
CA SER A 164 0.04 4.08 -3.28
C SER A 164 0.55 4.97 -2.14
N GLU A 165 -0.14 6.07 -1.85
CA GLU A 165 0.15 6.94 -0.71
C GLU A 165 0.09 6.16 0.61
N LEU A 166 -0.92 5.29 0.79
CA LEU A 166 -0.99 4.47 1.99
C LEU A 166 0.15 3.46 2.11
N LEU A 167 0.51 2.80 1.00
CA LEU A 167 1.62 1.86 0.96
C LEU A 167 2.94 2.57 1.32
N GLU A 168 3.15 3.78 0.81
CA GLU A 168 4.31 4.60 1.15
C GLU A 168 4.37 4.97 2.64
N ASP A 169 3.22 5.33 3.24
CA ASP A 169 3.10 5.57 4.68
C ASP A 169 3.46 4.32 5.52
N MET A 170 3.23 3.13 4.99
CA MET A 170 3.62 1.85 5.61
C MET A 170 5.10 1.48 5.38
N GLY A 171 5.87 2.33 4.68
CA GLY A 171 7.26 2.06 4.32
C GLY A 171 7.42 1.12 3.12
N ILE A 172 6.41 1.04 2.25
CA ILE A 172 6.44 0.25 1.02
C ILE A 172 6.61 1.20 -0.16
N VAL A 173 7.67 1.01 -0.93
CA VAL A 173 7.92 1.74 -2.16
C VAL A 173 7.14 1.10 -3.30
N VAL A 174 6.17 1.84 -3.83
CA VAL A 174 5.40 1.43 -5.01
C VAL A 174 6.22 1.79 -6.26
N LYS A 175 6.78 0.78 -6.93
CA LYS A 175 7.46 0.98 -8.24
C LYS A 175 6.46 0.96 -9.38
N LYS A 176 5.43 0.14 -9.24
CA LYS A 176 4.36 -0.01 -10.22
C LYS A 176 3.09 -0.44 -9.51
N LEU A 177 1.97 0.22 -9.82
CA LEU A 177 0.63 -0.21 -9.45
C LEU A 177 -0.31 0.33 -10.53
N GLU A 178 -0.83 -0.55 -11.38
CA GLU A 178 -1.65 -0.21 -12.54
C GLU A 178 -2.82 -1.19 -12.63
N ILE A 179 -4.00 -0.69 -13.04
CA ILE A 179 -5.15 -1.51 -13.41
C ILE A 179 -5.33 -1.34 -14.91
N ASN A 180 -5.05 -2.40 -15.68
CA ASN A 180 -5.18 -2.36 -17.12
C ASN A 180 -6.54 -2.93 -17.53
N ILE A 181 -7.40 -2.06 -18.05
CA ILE A 181 -8.68 -2.42 -18.64
C ILE A 181 -8.57 -2.16 -20.14
N THR A 182 -8.99 -3.13 -20.95
CA THR A 182 -9.05 -2.95 -22.40
C THR A 182 -10.48 -3.16 -22.86
N THR A 183 -10.88 -2.53 -23.97
CA THR A 183 -12.22 -2.67 -24.54
C THR A 183 -12.60 -4.13 -24.77
N GLY A 184 -11.62 -4.99 -25.12
CA GLY A 184 -11.84 -6.43 -25.31
C GLY A 184 -12.19 -7.20 -24.04
N ASN A 185 -11.92 -6.59 -22.87
CA ASN A 185 -12.20 -7.16 -21.56
C ASN A 185 -13.52 -6.68 -20.97
N ILE A 186 -14.25 -5.81 -21.67
CA ILE A 186 -15.58 -5.37 -21.28
C ILE A 186 -16.59 -6.11 -22.15
N SER A 187 -17.46 -6.88 -21.54
CA SER A 187 -18.45 -7.68 -22.25
C SER A 187 -19.82 -7.60 -21.57
N GLN A 188 -20.87 -7.90 -22.32
CA GLN A 188 -22.23 -8.01 -21.79
C GLN A 188 -22.81 -9.34 -22.23
N GLU A 189 -22.57 -10.38 -21.44
CA GLU A 189 -23.15 -11.71 -21.69
C GLU A 189 -24.60 -11.79 -21.21
N ASN A 190 -24.96 -11.01 -20.18
CA ASN A 190 -26.30 -10.93 -19.62
C ASN A 190 -26.83 -9.50 -19.81
N PRO A 191 -28.08 -9.30 -20.27
CA PRO A 191 -28.63 -7.95 -20.46
C PRO A 191 -28.63 -7.10 -19.19
N TRP A 192 -28.60 -7.72 -18.01
CA TRP A 192 -28.63 -7.05 -16.72
C TRP A 192 -27.24 -6.76 -16.12
N PHE A 193 -26.17 -7.30 -16.70
CA PHE A 193 -24.82 -7.19 -16.14
C PHE A 193 -23.77 -6.94 -17.22
N ILE A 194 -22.91 -5.95 -16.96
CA ILE A 194 -21.65 -5.77 -17.69
C ILE A 194 -20.55 -6.47 -16.91
N VAL A 195 -19.76 -7.27 -17.61
CA VAL A 195 -18.57 -7.92 -17.09
C VAL A 195 -17.37 -7.06 -17.45
N ILE A 196 -16.54 -6.70 -16.47
CA ILE A 196 -15.27 -6.01 -16.68
C ILE A 196 -14.16 -6.92 -16.19
N GLU A 197 -13.27 -7.32 -17.10
CA GLU A 197 -12.03 -8.00 -16.78
C GLU A 197 -10.84 -7.03 -16.83
N ALA A 198 -9.98 -7.08 -15.82
CA ALA A 198 -8.84 -6.19 -15.72
C ALA A 198 -7.62 -6.92 -15.15
N ASP A 199 -6.44 -6.49 -15.62
CA ASP A 199 -5.17 -6.96 -15.10
C ASP A 199 -4.60 -5.93 -14.11
N ALA A 200 -4.52 -6.31 -12.84
CA ALA A 200 -3.83 -5.53 -11.83
C ALA A 200 -2.34 -5.89 -11.83
N ILE A 201 -1.48 -4.94 -12.21
CA ILE A 201 -0.03 -5.11 -12.28
C ILE A 201 0.63 -4.35 -11.14
N TYR A 202 1.45 -5.04 -10.34
CA TYR A 202 2.12 -4.41 -9.20
C TYR A 202 3.62 -4.79 -9.10
N ASP A 203 4.44 -3.84 -8.65
CA ASP A 203 5.84 -4.00 -8.20
C ASP A 203 5.99 -3.18 -6.91
N LEU A 204 5.94 -3.87 -5.77
CA LEU A 204 6.04 -3.30 -4.43
C LEU A 204 7.37 -3.72 -3.80
N ARG A 205 8.01 -2.80 -3.07
CA ARG A 205 9.30 -3.08 -2.40
C ARG A 205 9.29 -2.54 -0.98
N ASP A 206 9.96 -3.24 -0.08
CA ASP A 206 10.28 -2.64 1.22
C ASP A 206 11.16 -1.40 1.01
N LYS A 207 11.06 -0.40 1.89
CA LYS A 207 11.87 0.84 1.84
C LYS A 207 13.37 0.56 1.80
N ASP A 208 13.80 -0.50 2.48
CA ASP A 208 15.19 -0.94 2.53
C ASP A 208 15.61 -1.73 1.27
N GLY A 209 14.67 -2.05 0.37
CA GLY A 209 14.92 -2.80 -0.86
C GLY A 209 15.27 -4.28 -0.63
N ILE A 210 15.09 -4.78 0.59
CA ILE A 210 15.44 -6.15 0.99
C ILE A 210 14.46 -7.15 0.37
N VAL A 211 13.18 -6.77 0.29
CA VAL A 211 12.11 -7.64 -0.20
C VAL A 211 11.31 -6.91 -1.27
N SER A 212 10.93 -7.63 -2.31
CA SER A 212 10.14 -7.14 -3.43
C SER A 212 9.09 -8.15 -3.84
N TRP A 213 7.90 -7.65 -4.17
CA TRP A 213 6.79 -8.42 -4.72
C TRP A 213 6.43 -7.86 -6.07
N ARG A 214 6.37 -8.74 -7.07
CA ARG A 214 5.95 -8.38 -8.41
C ARG A 214 4.99 -9.44 -8.91
N GLY A 215 3.85 -9.00 -9.39
CA GLY A 215 2.81 -9.90 -9.87
C GLY A 215 1.84 -9.20 -10.82
N THR A 216 1.02 -10.04 -11.42
CA THR A 216 -0.15 -9.64 -12.19
C THR A 216 -1.32 -10.48 -11.69
N SER A 217 -2.44 -9.82 -11.38
CA SER A 217 -3.66 -10.47 -10.92
C SER A 217 -4.81 -10.07 -11.85
N THR A 218 -5.37 -11.04 -12.56
CA THR A 218 -6.53 -10.82 -13.42
C THR A 218 -7.81 -10.95 -12.59
N LYS A 219 -8.70 -9.97 -12.71
CA LYS A 219 -9.96 -9.91 -11.98
C LYS A 219 -11.11 -9.63 -12.91
N SER A 220 -12.25 -10.27 -12.63
CA SER A 220 -13.49 -10.10 -13.35
C SER A 220 -14.57 -9.66 -12.38
N VAL A 221 -15.25 -8.57 -12.70
CA VAL A 221 -16.36 -8.03 -11.90
C VAL A 221 -17.63 -7.94 -12.72
N ASN A 222 -18.75 -8.23 -12.09
CA ASN A 222 -20.08 -8.09 -12.67
C ASN A 222 -20.73 -6.82 -12.12
N ILE A 223 -21.09 -5.90 -13.02
CA ILE A 223 -21.72 -4.63 -12.68
C ILE A 223 -23.14 -4.63 -13.20
N SER A 224 -24.10 -4.50 -12.29
CA SER A 224 -25.53 -4.37 -12.64
C SER A 224 -25.77 -3.09 -13.44
N VAL A 225 -26.52 -3.19 -14.54
CA VAL A 225 -27.02 -2.01 -15.28
C VAL A 225 -28.37 -1.52 -14.77
N ILE A 226 -28.97 -2.23 -13.82
CA ILE A 226 -30.27 -1.85 -13.23
C ILE A 226 -30.10 -0.52 -12.49
N GLY A 227 -31.05 0.41 -12.71
CA GLY A 227 -31.04 1.74 -12.09
C GLY A 227 -30.17 2.79 -12.79
N LEU A 228 -29.50 2.47 -13.91
CA LEU A 228 -28.84 3.47 -14.75
C LEU A 228 -29.87 4.30 -15.52
N TYR A 229 -29.63 5.61 -15.68
CA TYR A 229 -30.58 6.57 -16.30
C TYR A 229 -31.05 6.18 -17.71
N ALA A 230 -30.23 5.44 -18.47
CA ALA A 230 -30.56 4.97 -19.82
C ALA A 230 -31.39 3.66 -19.84
N TYR A 231 -31.56 3.00 -18.69
CA TYR A 231 -32.16 1.65 -18.55
C TYR A 231 -33.31 1.60 -17.54
N ASP A 232 -33.99 2.73 -17.27
CA ASP A 232 -35.22 2.73 -16.48
C ASP A 232 -36.36 2.03 -17.25
N TYR A 233 -36.54 0.74 -16.94
CA TYR A 233 -37.54 -0.14 -17.54
C TYR A 233 -38.92 0.04 -16.92
N GLU A 234 -39.06 0.80 -15.83
CA GLU A 234 -40.34 0.99 -15.13
C GLU A 234 -41.21 2.06 -15.81
N GLY A 235 -41.50 1.88 -17.10
CA GLY A 235 -42.83 2.13 -17.69
C GLY A 235 -43.56 3.45 -17.41
N ARG A 236 -42.90 4.51 -16.95
CA ARG A 236 -43.51 5.84 -16.78
C ARG A 236 -43.23 6.63 -18.03
N SER A 237 -44.24 6.59 -18.90
CA SER A 237 -44.45 7.40 -20.10
C SER A 237 -43.53 8.63 -20.19
N ARG A 238 -42.80 8.71 -21.31
CA ARG A 238 -42.10 9.89 -21.82
C ARG A 238 -43.07 11.10 -21.89
N GLY A 239 -43.27 11.77 -20.76
CA GLY A 239 -43.78 13.13 -20.69
C GLY A 239 -42.58 14.06 -20.55
N ASN A 240 -42.34 14.91 -21.54
CA ASN A 240 -41.17 15.77 -21.72
C ASN A 240 -40.81 16.75 -20.57
N ASP A 241 -41.48 16.70 -19.41
CA ASP A 241 -41.28 17.67 -18.32
C ASP A 241 -41.06 17.06 -16.93
N GLN A 242 -40.92 15.74 -16.81
CA GLN A 242 -40.59 15.13 -15.51
C GLN A 242 -39.14 14.65 -15.51
N LYS A 243 -38.27 15.44 -14.88
CA LYS A 243 -36.98 14.97 -14.35
C LYS A 243 -37.26 13.73 -13.51
N ILE A 244 -36.92 12.56 -14.03
CA ILE A 244 -36.97 11.33 -13.26
C ILE A 244 -35.79 11.40 -12.29
N THR A 245 -36.07 11.85 -11.07
CA THR A 245 -35.21 11.56 -9.92
C THR A 245 -35.42 10.09 -9.59
N ALA A 246 -34.69 9.22 -10.30
CA ALA A 246 -34.54 7.84 -9.87
C ALA A 246 -33.75 7.88 -8.54
N ASP A 247 -34.47 7.71 -7.43
CA ASP A 247 -33.85 7.39 -6.16
C ASP A 247 -33.23 6.00 -6.33
N TRP A 248 -31.91 5.97 -6.32
CA TRP A 248 -31.12 4.75 -6.45
C TRP A 248 -31.53 3.80 -5.32
N VAL A 249 -32.24 2.72 -5.65
CA VAL A 249 -32.40 1.62 -4.71
C VAL A 249 -31.07 0.89 -4.70
N VAL A 250 -30.33 1.08 -3.61
CA VAL A 250 -29.10 0.37 -3.32
C VAL A 250 -29.39 -1.12 -3.41
N ASP A 251 -28.82 -1.82 -4.39
CA ASP A 251 -28.77 -3.28 -4.37
C ASP A 251 -28.30 -3.70 -2.97
N GLU A 252 -29.07 -4.59 -2.32
CA GLU A 252 -28.81 -5.18 -1.00
C GLU A 252 -27.31 -5.31 -0.70
N PRO A 253 -26.88 -5.03 0.55
CA PRO A 253 -25.53 -4.52 0.88
C PRO A 253 -24.49 -5.13 -0.05
N SER A 254 -24.09 -4.35 -1.05
CA SER A 254 -23.16 -4.84 -2.07
C SER A 254 -21.98 -5.50 -1.35
N TYR A 255 -21.63 -6.73 -1.75
CA TYR A 255 -20.52 -7.53 -1.22
C TYR A 255 -19.19 -6.77 -1.10
N TYR A 256 -19.11 -5.58 -1.69
CA TYR A 256 -17.99 -4.66 -1.70
C TYR A 256 -17.96 -3.65 -0.53
N THR A 257 -18.77 -3.80 0.52
CA THR A 257 -18.86 -2.88 1.68
C THR A 257 -18.00 -3.25 2.91
N GLU A 258 -17.00 -4.14 2.79
CA GLU A 258 -16.17 -4.50 3.97
C GLU A 258 -15.24 -3.39 4.49
N ASN A 259 -14.90 -3.48 5.78
CA ASN A 259 -13.93 -2.66 6.50
C ASN A 259 -12.56 -2.53 5.80
N SER A 260 -11.89 -1.39 6.04
CA SER A 260 -10.62 -1.04 5.40
C SER A 260 -9.46 -2.00 5.73
N MET A 261 -8.49 -2.06 4.83
CA MET A 261 -7.26 -2.86 4.89
C MET A 261 -6.51 -2.63 6.19
N LEU A 262 -6.49 -1.37 6.63
CA LEU A 262 -5.83 -0.94 7.85
C LEU A 262 -6.52 -1.43 9.10
N THR A 263 -7.84 -1.63 9.07
CA THR A 263 -8.59 -2.20 10.20
C THR A 263 -8.14 -3.65 10.42
N LYS A 264 -8.04 -4.46 9.35
CA LYS A 264 -7.55 -5.85 9.42
C LYS A 264 -6.05 -5.91 9.83
N LEU A 265 -5.20 -5.07 9.26
CA LEU A 265 -3.77 -5.01 9.60
C LEU A 265 -3.51 -4.49 11.02
N GLY A 266 -4.33 -3.56 11.50
CA GLY A 266 -4.27 -3.02 12.85
C GLY A 266 -4.65 -4.06 13.92
N GLU A 267 -5.65 -4.89 13.64
CA GLU A 267 -6.04 -6.01 14.51
C GLU A 267 -4.94 -7.08 14.61
N ASP A 268 -4.34 -7.46 13.48
CA ASP A 268 -3.23 -8.43 13.46
C ASP A 268 -1.96 -7.92 14.16
N ARG A 269 -1.65 -6.61 14.07
CA ARG A 269 -0.52 -6.00 14.80
C ARG A 269 -0.72 -6.00 16.32
N ARG A 270 -1.95 -5.80 16.80
CA ARG A 270 -2.27 -5.79 18.25
C ARG A 270 -2.04 -7.15 18.90
N GLN A 271 -2.12 -8.25 18.14
CA GLN A 271 -1.82 -9.58 18.65
C GLN A 271 -0.31 -9.87 18.80
N ILE A 272 0.56 -9.11 18.12
CA ILE A 272 1.98 -9.45 18.01
C ILE A 272 2.87 -8.59 18.93
N ASN A 273 2.40 -7.45 19.45
CA ASN A 273 3.22 -6.59 20.29
C ASN A 273 2.43 -5.84 21.40
N PRO A 274 2.41 -6.34 22.66
CA PRO A 274 1.67 -5.70 23.75
C PRO A 274 2.34 -4.44 24.32
N ALA A 275 3.53 -4.04 23.85
CA ALA A 275 4.37 -3.06 24.55
C ALA A 275 4.76 -1.78 23.76
N GLY A 276 4.24 -1.52 22.56
CA GLY A 276 4.74 -0.38 21.77
C GLY A 276 3.81 0.10 20.67
N VAL A 277 2.83 0.90 21.07
CA VAL A 277 1.89 1.60 20.20
C VAL A 277 2.63 2.58 19.29
N THR A 278 2.63 2.31 17.99
CA THR A 278 2.67 3.36 16.97
C THR A 278 1.24 3.52 16.49
N THR A 279 0.64 4.66 16.82
CA THR A 279 -0.69 5.06 16.35
C THR A 279 -0.61 5.19 14.83
N ILE A 280 -1.05 4.15 14.11
CA ILE A 280 -1.40 4.28 12.69
C ILE A 280 -2.62 5.19 12.70
N LYS A 281 -2.51 6.40 12.12
CA LYS A 281 -3.69 7.24 11.88
C LYS A 281 -4.69 6.41 11.11
N GLU A 282 -5.94 6.37 11.56
CA GLU A 282 -7.04 5.64 10.92
C GLU A 282 -7.38 6.29 9.57
N HIS A 283 -6.50 6.13 8.59
CA HIS A 283 -6.75 6.46 7.20
C HIS A 283 -7.34 5.22 6.52
N GLY A 284 -8.52 4.80 6.97
CA GLY A 284 -9.16 3.64 6.37
C GLY A 284 -9.34 3.84 4.86
N LEU A 285 -8.81 2.92 4.06
CA LEU A 285 -9.26 2.69 2.68
C LEU A 285 -10.70 2.16 2.71
N GLY A 286 -11.64 3.00 3.12
CA GLY A 286 -13.07 2.74 2.95
C GLY A 286 -13.39 2.84 1.46
N LEU A 287 -13.16 1.76 0.71
CA LEU A 287 -13.68 1.63 -0.65
C LEU A 287 -15.18 1.34 -0.55
N CYS A 288 -15.95 2.38 -0.25
CA CYS A 288 -17.40 2.29 -0.19
C CYS A 288 -17.96 2.43 -1.61
N SER A 289 -18.99 1.65 -1.93
CA SER A 289 -19.77 1.82 -3.15
C SER A 289 -20.24 3.29 -3.25
N PRO A 290 -20.20 3.93 -4.44
CA PRO A 290 -20.62 5.33 -4.63
C PRO A 290 -22.05 5.66 -4.16
N ASP A 291 -22.88 4.63 -3.97
CA ASP A 291 -24.29 4.74 -3.59
C ASP A 291 -24.52 4.77 -2.06
N TYR A 292 -23.50 4.48 -1.25
CA TYR A 292 -23.62 4.42 0.22
C TYR A 292 -23.57 5.79 0.92
N GLU A 293 -23.46 6.90 0.18
CA GLU A 293 -23.37 8.25 0.76
C GLU A 293 -24.74 8.92 1.01
N VAL A 294 -25.85 8.22 0.80
CA VAL A 294 -27.20 8.79 0.96
C VAL A 294 -27.87 8.30 2.25
N GLY A 295 -27.87 9.16 3.28
CA GLY A 295 -29.02 9.24 4.19
C GLY A 295 -29.04 8.43 5.49
N LEU A 296 -27.92 7.88 5.97
CA LEU A 296 -27.86 7.28 7.31
C LEU A 296 -26.82 8.00 8.19
N GLU A 297 -27.30 8.93 9.01
CA GLU A 297 -26.63 9.35 10.23
C GLU A 297 -26.54 8.12 11.17
N ASP A 298 -25.49 7.30 11.04
CA ASP A 298 -24.72 6.75 12.18
C ASP A 298 -23.88 5.48 11.90
N HIS A 299 -23.93 4.85 10.72
CA HIS A 299 -23.11 3.65 10.49
C HIS A 299 -22.25 3.68 9.20
N THR A 300 -20.95 3.85 9.45
CA THR A 300 -19.80 3.23 8.76
C THR A 300 -19.58 3.52 7.28
N CYS A 301 -19.15 4.76 6.97
CA CYS A 301 -18.14 5.10 5.95
C CYS A 301 -17.57 6.52 6.23
N LYS A 302 -17.44 6.93 7.50
CA LYS A 302 -16.79 8.21 7.85
C LYS A 302 -15.30 7.97 8.04
N ASN A 303 -14.48 8.64 7.23
CA ASN A 303 -13.08 8.88 7.58
C ASN A 303 -13.08 9.80 8.80
N ASP A 304 -12.77 9.26 9.98
CA ASP A 304 -12.61 10.03 11.22
C ASP A 304 -11.39 10.97 11.08
N THR A 305 -11.65 12.13 10.49
CA THR A 305 -10.71 13.25 10.36
C THR A 305 -11.32 14.53 10.95
N GLN A 306 -12.04 14.41 12.07
CA GLN A 306 -12.27 15.52 12.98
C GLN A 306 -11.34 15.38 14.19
N GLY A 307 -10.11 15.87 14.02
CA GLY A 307 -9.26 16.23 15.13
C GLY A 307 -9.80 17.52 15.74
N ASP A 308 -10.20 17.43 17.01
CA ASP A 308 -10.52 18.55 17.88
C ASP A 308 -9.41 19.60 17.84
N HIS A 309 -9.77 20.82 17.42
CA HIS A 309 -9.09 22.03 17.85
C HIS A 309 -9.87 22.61 19.03
N GLY A 310 -9.45 22.19 20.23
CA GLY A 310 -9.76 22.80 21.52
C GLY A 310 -8.51 22.78 22.39
#